data_AF-A0A1V5PG91-F1
#
_entry.id   AF-A0A1V5PG91-F1
#
_cell.length_a   1.000
_cell.length_b   1.000
_cell.length_c   1.000
_cell.angle_alpha   90.00
_cell.angle_beta   90.00
_cell.angle_gamma   90.00
#
_symmetry.space_group_name_H-M   'P 1'
#
loop_
_entity.id
_entity.type
_entity.pdbx_description
1 polymer ?
#
loop_
_entity_poly.entity_id
_entity_poly.type
_entity_poly.pdbx_seq_one_letter_code
_entity_poly.pdbx_strand_id
1 'polypeptide(L)'
;MKEENILNLNIQLPDKETKTLKEIIPDIIKGHTEKMIFTAQIIANYIARELPKKERLYPYQIRRVLGTIKRIEIEGFDSKKLLLLKPQLVFIASKNDSTLGIQYLRDILIESIDRVGEHEDYFRYFMDFFEAILAYYQAIEKD
;
A
#
# COMPACT_ATOMS: atom_id res chain seq x y z
N MET A 1 1.47 2.90 -20.16
CA MET A 1 0.90 4.25 -19.91
C MET A 1 1.05 4.50 -18.43
N LYS A 2 1.72 5.55 -17.98
CA LYS A 2 1.85 5.82 -16.53
C LYS A 2 0.49 6.31 -16.04
N GLU A 3 -0.12 5.60 -15.10
CA GLU A 3 -1.29 6.15 -14.44
C GLU A 3 -0.89 7.30 -13.52
N GLU A 4 -1.52 8.46 -13.67
CA GLU A 4 -1.30 9.63 -12.81
C GLU A 4 -1.72 9.35 -11.36
N ASN A 5 -2.59 8.35 -11.15
CA ASN A 5 -3.04 7.92 -9.83
C ASN A 5 -3.15 6.39 -9.79
N ILE A 6 -2.32 5.74 -8.97
CA ILE A 6 -2.29 4.27 -8.82
C ILE A 6 -3.63 3.66 -8.40
N LEU A 7 -4.51 4.43 -7.76
CA LEU A 7 -5.82 3.94 -7.32
C LEU A 7 -6.75 3.62 -8.50
N ASN A 8 -6.50 4.16 -9.68
CA ASN A 8 -7.25 3.87 -10.90
C ASN A 8 -6.74 2.63 -11.64
N LEU A 9 -5.67 1.99 -11.13
CA LEU A 9 -5.03 0.86 -11.79
C LEU A 9 -6.06 -0.25 -11.99
N ASN A 10 -6.33 -0.58 -13.25
CA ASN A 10 -7.22 -1.69 -13.59
C ASN A 10 -6.52 -3.02 -13.28
N ILE A 11 -7.15 -3.80 -12.40
CA ILE A 11 -6.69 -5.12 -11.99
C ILE A 11 -7.73 -6.13 -12.46
N GLN A 12 -7.30 -7.04 -13.33
CA GLN A 12 -8.10 -8.20 -13.70
C GLN A 12 -7.94 -9.28 -12.63
N LEU A 13 -8.98 -9.49 -11.84
CA LEU A 13 -9.02 -10.47 -10.76
C LEU A 13 -9.09 -11.91 -11.33
N PRO A 14 -8.81 -12.95 -10.50
CA PRO A 14 -8.80 -14.35 -10.95
C PRO A 14 -10.12 -14.85 -11.54
N ASP A 15 -11.25 -14.29 -11.12
CA ASP A 15 -12.59 -14.56 -11.64
C ASP A 15 -12.89 -13.82 -12.97
N LYS A 16 -11.89 -13.16 -13.55
CA LYS A 16 -11.94 -12.34 -14.78
C LYS A 16 -12.72 -11.04 -14.64
N GLU A 17 -13.11 -10.65 -13.43
CA GLU A 17 -13.65 -9.32 -13.17
C GLU A 17 -12.51 -8.29 -13.24
N THR A 18 -12.72 -7.17 -13.94
CA THR A 18 -11.79 -6.04 -13.93
C THR A 18 -12.33 -4.97 -13.02
N LYS A 19 -11.54 -4.60 -12.01
CA LYS A 19 -11.84 -3.51 -11.07
C LYS A 19 -10.64 -2.59 -10.93
N THR A 20 -10.87 -1.33 -10.64
CA THR A 20 -9.81 -0.43 -10.22
C THR A 20 -9.28 -0.84 -8.86
N LEU A 21 -8.02 -0.52 -8.57
CA LEU A 21 -7.44 -0.75 -7.24
C LEU A 21 -8.30 -0.14 -6.13
N LYS A 22 -8.84 1.06 -6.34
CA LYS A 22 -9.74 1.73 -5.40
C LYS A 22 -10.99 0.90 -5.07
N GLU A 23 -11.56 0.21 -6.05
CA GLU A 23 -12.74 -0.64 -5.87
C GLU A 23 -12.42 -1.95 -5.15
N ILE A 24 -11.16 -2.41 -5.20
CA ILE A 24 -10.73 -3.67 -4.59
C ILE A 24 -10.31 -3.48 -3.12
N ILE A 25 -9.72 -2.33 -2.76
CA ILE A 25 -9.23 -2.05 -1.39
C ILE A 25 -10.28 -2.37 -0.31
N PRO A 26 -11.58 -1.99 -0.43
CA PRO A 26 -12.57 -2.33 0.59
C PRO A 26 -12.70 -3.83 0.89
N ASP A 27 -12.58 -4.69 -0.13
CA ASP A 27 -12.65 -6.14 0.06
C ASP A 27 -11.37 -6.65 0.76
N ILE A 28 -10.21 -6.13 0.37
CA ILE A 28 -8.94 -6.48 1.02
C ILE A 28 -8.99 -6.16 2.51
N ILE A 29 -9.44 -4.96 2.87
CA ILE A 29 -9.52 -4.48 4.25
C ILE A 29 -10.58 -5.23 5.08
N LYS A 30 -11.56 -5.86 4.41
CA LYS A 30 -12.54 -6.77 5.04
C LYS A 30 -12.06 -8.22 5.16
N GLY A 31 -10.82 -8.52 4.75
CA GLY A 31 -10.21 -9.85 4.92
C GLY A 31 -10.36 -10.80 3.73
N HIS A 32 -10.64 -10.31 2.52
CA HIS A 32 -10.62 -11.14 1.32
C HIS A 32 -9.17 -11.46 0.90
N THR A 33 -8.56 -12.48 1.53
CA THR A 33 -7.13 -12.81 1.42
C THR A 33 -6.66 -13.10 0.00
N GLU A 34 -7.44 -13.81 -0.82
CA GLU A 34 -7.05 -14.10 -2.21
C GLU A 34 -6.91 -12.82 -3.04
N LYS A 35 -7.85 -11.88 -2.89
CA LYS A 35 -7.78 -10.55 -3.52
C LYS A 35 -6.58 -9.77 -3.00
N MET A 36 -6.31 -9.82 -1.70
CA MET A 36 -5.15 -9.17 -1.09
C MET A 36 -3.83 -9.65 -1.70
N ILE A 37 -3.59 -10.95 -1.72
CA ILE A 37 -2.34 -11.53 -2.23
C ILE A 37 -2.14 -11.19 -3.71
N PHE A 38 -3.18 -11.38 -4.52
CA PHE A 38 -3.13 -11.08 -5.95
C PHE A 38 -2.88 -9.58 -6.20
N THR A 39 -3.64 -8.70 -5.56
CA THR A 39 -3.50 -7.25 -5.71
C THR A 39 -2.14 -6.75 -5.21
N ALA A 40 -1.65 -7.28 -4.08
CA ALA A 40 -0.32 -6.93 -3.57
C ALA A 40 0.79 -7.30 -4.56
N GLN A 41 0.71 -8.48 -5.20
CA GLN A 41 1.64 -8.91 -6.22
C GLN A 41 1.60 -8.00 -7.45
N ILE A 42 0.41 -7.60 -7.92
CA ILE A 42 0.27 -6.69 -9.07
C ILE A 42 0.86 -5.32 -8.76
N ILE A 43 0.54 -4.74 -7.59
CA ILE A 43 1.11 -3.46 -7.15
C ILE A 43 2.63 -3.53 -7.08
N ALA A 44 3.18 -4.58 -6.45
CA ALA A 44 4.61 -4.78 -6.32
C ALA A 44 5.29 -4.89 -7.69
N ASN A 45 4.74 -5.65 -8.63
CA ASN A 45 5.25 -5.74 -10.00
C ASN A 45 5.19 -4.38 -10.72
N TYR A 46 4.09 -3.65 -10.60
CA TYR A 46 3.97 -2.34 -11.23
C TYR A 46 5.05 -1.37 -10.72
N ILE A 47 5.25 -1.30 -9.40
CA ILE A 47 6.27 -0.42 -8.81
C ILE A 47 7.69 -0.93 -9.13
N ALA A 48 7.95 -2.23 -9.07
CA ALA A 48 9.29 -2.81 -9.22
C ALA A 48 9.72 -3.04 -10.68
N ARG A 49 8.81 -3.07 -11.66
CA ARG A 49 9.15 -3.38 -13.06
C ARG A 49 8.78 -2.26 -14.01
N GLU A 50 7.58 -1.72 -13.88
CA GLU A 50 7.06 -0.72 -14.83
C GLU A 50 7.59 0.70 -14.55
N LEU A 51 7.88 1.02 -13.28
CA LEU A 51 8.50 2.30 -12.96
C LEU A 51 9.99 2.33 -13.33
N PRO A 52 10.49 3.45 -13.88
CA PRO A 52 11.93 3.67 -14.03
C PRO A 52 12.64 3.48 -12.69
N LYS A 53 13.83 2.87 -12.68
CA LYS A 53 14.56 2.53 -11.44
C LYS A 53 14.68 3.70 -10.45
N LYS A 54 14.89 4.93 -10.95
CA LYS A 54 14.98 6.16 -10.14
C LYS A 54 13.66 6.58 -9.46
N GLU A 55 12.53 6.08 -9.95
CA GLU A 55 11.17 6.37 -9.49
C GLU A 55 10.59 5.26 -8.59
N ARG A 56 11.33 4.18 -8.34
CA ARG A 56 10.86 3.07 -7.49
C ARG A 56 10.95 3.41 -6.00
N LEU A 57 10.54 2.49 -5.14
CA LEU A 57 10.67 2.62 -3.69
C LEU A 57 12.11 2.36 -3.24
N TYR A 58 12.71 3.33 -2.54
CA TYR A 58 14.01 3.12 -1.90
C TYR A 58 13.86 2.40 -0.55
N PRO A 59 14.83 1.56 -0.14
CA PRO A 59 14.77 0.84 1.12
C PRO A 59 14.57 1.74 2.35
N TYR A 60 15.15 2.94 2.36
CA TYR A 60 14.97 3.88 3.47
C TYR A 60 13.56 4.47 3.53
N GLN A 61 12.89 4.66 2.38
CA GLN A 61 11.50 5.13 2.33
C GLN A 61 10.56 4.06 2.91
N ILE A 62 10.77 2.79 2.51
CA ILE A 62 10.03 1.64 3.03
C ILE A 62 10.18 1.55 4.55
N ARG A 63 11.42 1.57 5.06
CA ARG A 63 11.67 1.50 6.51
C ARG A 63 11.01 2.63 7.29
N ARG A 64 10.99 3.84 6.72
CA ARG A 64 10.39 5.01 7.37
C ARG A 64 8.87 4.89 7.50
N VAL A 65 8.20 4.41 6.44
CA VAL A 65 6.75 4.16 6.45
C VAL A 65 6.43 2.99 7.39
N LEU A 66 7.11 1.85 7.22
CA LEU A 66 6.87 0.64 7.99
C LEU A 66 7.08 0.86 9.50
N GLY A 67 8.19 1.48 9.89
CA GLY A 67 8.48 1.76 11.28
C GLY A 67 7.45 2.71 11.93
N THR A 68 6.75 3.52 11.12
CA THR A 68 5.70 4.42 11.62
C THR A 68 4.41 3.66 11.90
N ILE A 69 4.01 2.78 10.98
CA ILE A 69 2.78 1.99 11.11
C ILE A 69 2.95 0.89 12.17
N LYS A 70 4.11 0.22 12.21
CA LYS A 70 4.44 -0.82 13.19
C LYS A 70 4.38 -0.34 14.65
N ARG A 71 4.61 0.95 14.92
CA ARG A 71 4.44 1.49 16.27
C ARG A 71 2.99 1.38 16.76
N ILE A 72 2.02 1.63 15.88
CA ILE A 72 0.59 1.52 16.23
C ILE A 72 0.23 0.07 16.52
N GLU A 73 0.74 -0.88 15.71
CA GLU A 73 0.52 -2.31 15.95
C GLU A 73 1.08 -2.75 17.30
N ILE A 74 2.31 -2.34 17.65
CA ILE A 74 2.97 -2.70 18.92
C ILE A 74 2.27 -2.06 20.13
N GLU A 75 1.84 -0.80 20.00
CA GLU A 75 1.16 -0.06 21.06
C GLU A 75 -0.30 -0.49 21.26
N GLY A 76 -0.84 -1.32 20.36
CA GLY A 76 -2.24 -1.68 20.28
C GLY A 76 -3.02 -0.73 19.36
N PHE A 77 -4.01 -1.28 18.65
CA PHE A 77 -4.79 -0.53 17.66
C PHE A 77 -5.48 0.69 18.28
N ASP A 78 -5.20 1.85 17.69
CA ASP A 78 -5.81 3.13 18.01
C ASP A 78 -6.20 3.81 16.69
N SER A 79 -7.50 3.90 16.43
CA SER A 79 -8.04 4.46 15.19
C SER A 79 -7.65 5.93 14.97
N LYS A 80 -7.47 6.71 16.05
CA LYS A 80 -7.04 8.12 15.96
C LYS A 80 -5.58 8.19 15.57
N LYS A 81 -4.71 7.39 16.19
CA LYS A 81 -3.30 7.30 15.80
C LYS A 81 -3.15 6.86 14.35
N LEU A 82 -3.94 5.88 13.91
CA LEU A 82 -3.95 5.42 12.52
C LEU A 82 -4.36 6.54 11.56
N LEU A 83 -5.42 7.28 11.87
CA LEU A 83 -5.88 8.40 11.05
C LEU A 83 -4.81 9.51 10.94
N LEU A 84 -4.09 9.78 12.04
CA LEU A 84 -2.99 10.74 12.07
C LEU A 84 -1.77 10.34 11.22
N LEU A 85 -1.72 9.10 10.72
CA LEU A 85 -0.68 8.72 9.76
C LEU A 85 -0.86 9.35 8.40
N LYS A 86 -2.10 9.67 7.99
CA LYS A 86 -2.37 10.28 6.67
C LYS A 86 -1.52 11.54 6.41
N PRO A 87 -1.51 12.57 7.27
CA PRO A 87 -0.64 13.74 7.06
C PRO A 87 0.86 13.40 7.12
N GLN A 88 1.26 12.39 7.91
CA GLN A 88 2.66 11.95 7.95
C GLN A 88 3.09 11.29 6.64
N LEU A 89 2.23 10.47 6.04
CA LEU A 89 2.46 9.84 4.73
C LEU A 89 2.56 10.87 3.61
N VAL A 90 1.70 11.90 3.62
CA VAL A 90 1.80 13.05 2.71
C VAL A 90 3.16 13.72 2.85
N PHE A 91 3.59 14.03 4.07
CA PHE A 91 4.88 14.65 4.33
C PHE A 91 6.07 13.78 3.91
N ILE A 92 6.00 12.45 4.13
CA ILE A 92 7.05 11.52 3.67
C ILE A 92 7.16 11.55 2.15
N ALA A 93 6.05 11.54 1.44
CA ALA A 93 5.99 11.51 -0.01
C ALA A 93 6.16 12.90 -0.68
N SER A 94 6.30 13.99 0.08
CA SER A 94 6.51 15.33 -0.46
C SER A 94 7.95 15.84 -0.33
N LYS A 95 8.87 15.01 0.16
CA LYS A 95 10.28 15.38 0.34
C LYS A 95 11.05 15.44 -0.99
N ASN A 96 12.23 16.05 -0.96
CA ASN A 96 13.11 16.21 -2.12
C ASN A 96 13.51 14.88 -2.78
N ASP A 97 13.48 13.78 -2.00
CA ASP A 97 13.76 12.42 -2.44
C ASP A 97 12.49 11.63 -2.80
N SER A 98 11.38 12.33 -3.02
CA SER A 98 10.11 11.73 -3.43
C SER A 98 10.22 11.11 -4.81
N THR A 99 9.75 9.87 -4.89
CA THR A 99 9.62 9.07 -6.12
C THR A 99 8.15 8.75 -6.38
N LEU A 100 7.81 8.39 -7.62
CA LEU A 100 6.45 7.88 -7.89
C LEU A 100 6.09 6.68 -7.01
N GLY A 101 7.04 5.78 -6.73
CA GLY A 101 6.82 4.62 -5.87
C GLY A 101 6.34 4.98 -4.47
N ILE A 102 6.95 5.98 -3.81
CA ILE A 102 6.50 6.41 -2.48
C ILE A 102 5.18 7.19 -2.53
N GLN A 103 4.90 7.90 -3.63
CA GLN A 103 3.62 8.56 -3.83
C GLN A 103 2.48 7.55 -4.02
N TYR A 104 2.70 6.50 -4.82
CA TYR A 104 1.75 5.42 -4.98
C TYR A 104 1.51 4.65 -3.69
N LEU A 105 2.58 4.35 -2.94
CA LEU A 105 2.44 3.71 -1.63
C LEU A 105 1.64 4.59 -0.67
N ARG A 106 1.89 5.91 -0.64
CA ARG A 106 1.08 6.86 0.13
C ARG A 106 -0.40 6.76 -0.25
N ASP A 107 -0.73 6.81 -1.53
CA ASP A 107 -2.12 6.84 -1.99
C ASP A 107 -2.87 5.57 -1.61
N ILE A 108 -2.23 4.41 -1.78
CA ILE A 108 -2.77 3.10 -1.38
C ILE A 108 -3.00 3.05 0.13
N LEU A 109 -2.02 3.48 0.93
CA LEU A 109 -2.12 3.44 2.39
C LEU A 109 -3.18 4.41 2.92
N ILE A 110 -3.30 5.61 2.33
CA ILE A 110 -4.32 6.58 2.71
C ILE A 110 -5.73 6.03 2.43
N GLU A 111 -5.96 5.51 1.22
CA GLU A 111 -7.25 4.91 0.87
C GLU A 111 -7.55 3.71 1.79
N SER A 112 -6.55 2.89 2.10
CA SER A 112 -6.71 1.74 2.99
C SER A 112 -7.03 2.15 4.43
N ILE A 113 -6.35 3.16 4.98
CA ILE A 113 -6.62 3.72 6.32
C ILE A 113 -8.08 4.18 6.44
N ASP A 114 -8.61 4.83 5.40
CA ASP A 114 -10.00 5.29 5.38
C ASP A 114 -11.02 4.14 5.40
N ARG A 115 -10.60 2.92 5.01
CA ARG A 115 -11.45 1.72 5.07
C ARG A 115 -11.33 0.94 6.37
N VAL A 116 -10.27 1.13 7.15
CA VAL A 116 -10.09 0.46 8.45
C VAL A 116 -11.13 0.94 9.47
N GLY A 117 -11.36 2.25 9.56
CA GLY A 117 -12.29 2.84 10.53
C GLY A 117 -11.90 2.53 11.97
N GLU A 118 -12.85 2.01 12.75
CA GLU A 118 -12.67 1.65 14.17
C GLU A 118 -12.54 0.13 14.38
N HIS A 119 -12.30 -0.64 13.32
CA HIS A 119 -12.27 -2.10 13.37
C HIS A 119 -10.84 -2.64 13.49
N GLU A 120 -10.50 -3.23 14.63
CA GLU A 120 -9.17 -3.82 14.87
C GLU A 120 -8.84 -4.97 13.91
N ASP A 121 -9.83 -5.82 13.59
CA ASP A 121 -9.63 -6.88 12.59
C ASP A 121 -9.29 -6.31 11.21
N TYR A 122 -9.89 -5.19 10.82
CA TYR A 122 -9.59 -4.53 9.54
C TYR A 122 -8.21 -3.89 9.56
N PHE A 123 -7.77 -3.40 10.72
CA PHE A 123 -6.39 -2.95 10.89
C PHE A 123 -5.40 -4.10 10.70
N ARG A 124 -5.68 -5.30 11.22
CA ARG A 124 -4.84 -6.48 10.94
C ARG A 124 -4.77 -6.78 9.44
N TYR A 125 -5.91 -6.80 8.74
CA TYR A 125 -5.89 -7.05 7.29
C TYR A 125 -5.21 -5.93 6.48
N PHE A 126 -5.29 -4.68 6.94
CA PHE A 126 -4.49 -3.57 6.41
C PHE A 126 -2.99 -3.83 6.57
N MET A 127 -2.56 -4.29 7.75
CA MET A 127 -1.16 -4.63 8.01
C MET A 127 -0.69 -5.76 7.10
N ASP A 128 -1.47 -6.85 7.01
CA ASP A 128 -1.17 -7.99 6.15
C ASP A 128 -1.03 -7.56 4.69
N PHE A 129 -1.94 -6.68 4.20
CA PHE A 129 -1.89 -6.17 2.84
C PHE A 129 -0.64 -5.34 2.58
N PHE A 130 -0.30 -4.44 3.50
CA PHE A 130 0.89 -3.60 3.37
C PHE A 130 2.17 -4.44 3.38
N GLU A 131 2.27 -5.42 4.28
CA GLU A 131 3.40 -6.33 4.33
C GLU A 131 3.52 -7.19 3.09
N ALA A 132 2.41 -7.67 2.54
CA ALA A 132 2.39 -8.44 1.30
C ALA A 132 2.96 -7.61 0.12
N ILE A 133 2.56 -6.34 -0.02
CA ILE A 133 3.12 -5.44 -1.05
C ILE A 133 4.65 -5.34 -0.90
N LEU A 134 5.13 -5.11 0.32
CA LEU A 134 6.56 -4.96 0.59
C LEU A 134 7.34 -6.27 0.36
N ALA A 135 6.77 -7.41 0.76
CA ALA A 135 7.39 -8.72 0.58
C ALA A 135 7.60 -9.04 -0.90
N TYR A 136 6.55 -8.87 -1.73
CA TYR A 136 6.66 -9.05 -3.17
C TYR A 136 7.61 -8.04 -3.81
N TYR A 137 7.54 -6.76 -3.43
CA TYR A 137 8.42 -5.73 -3.98
C TYR A 137 9.90 -6.05 -3.70
N GLN A 138 10.21 -6.45 -2.47
CA GLN A 138 11.58 -6.82 -2.07
C GLN A 138 12.08 -8.09 -2.74
N ALA A 139 11.20 -9.07 -2.98
CA ALA A 139 11.57 -10.27 -3.73
C ALA A 139 12.00 -9.89 -5.16
N ILE A 140 11.20 -9.06 -5.84
CA ILE A 140 11.46 -8.65 -7.22
C ILE A 140 12.72 -7.78 -7.35
N GLU A 141 13.01 -6.90 -6.40
CA GLU A 141 14.21 -6.03 -6.46
C GLU A 141 15.53 -6.78 -6.16
N LYS A 142 15.47 -8.01 -5.63
CA LYS A 142 16.64 -8.85 -5.38
C LYS A 142 16.99 -9.78 -6.55
N ASP A 143 16.04 -10.00 -7.47
CA ASP A 143 16.21 -10.79 -8.70
C ASP A 143 16.95 -9.98 -9.78
#